data_AF-J0WKI7-F1
#
_entry.id   AF-J0WKI7-F1
#
_cell.length_a   1.000
_cell.length_b   1.000
_cell.length_c   1.000
_cell.angle_alpha   90.00
_cell.angle_beta   90.00
_cell.angle_gamma   90.00
#
_symmetry.space_group_name_H-M   'P 1'
#
loop_
_entity.id
_entity.type
_entity.pdbx_description
1 polymer ?
#
loop_
_entity_poly.entity_id
_entity_poly.type
_entity_poly.pdbx_seq_one_letter_code
_entity_poly.pdbx_strand_id
1 'polypeptide(L)'
;MLKQTGITDDIANEYVTFVHGDLGGSERLLSAQLFRSIESTPLAQFKGVVDVPGLFHTVMASADAVFRLHVLPGDARRDETAPSVFKYIKLLLPKPVEHNKFKSSSPGPSFRRAHDTFTNIMNGLLLECWLREAALWNPSCTTLSSFASELKKVGNAAEAWRVIEKISLDIAKKYVAGPDFYETRSQPDENRDCIQENWQLYLAHTLIHTDLYHSIKLQDVGRVVYAVFHLLFIFAASKKNKYASHMTRVLHNLAYVFPDPLREAFLTSWTINPSGKAGGGRGVDWLVELFNLYLKVVHSGASSNFGLEQIIKVSTLIKLYKVAFQNFVLSYHLVGRTTKHGAPDMTETLDRLRRVMRADGILDHQPGRSSKYEVPDAMAVGQHMFMTGRAGGLEEEHETETIHIDFDDFELE
;
A
#
# COMPACT_ATOMS: atom_id res chain seq x y z
N MET A 1 13.84 32.53 -4.53
CA MET A 1 13.87 31.58 -3.41
C MET A 1 15.29 31.27 -2.94
N LEU A 2 16.18 30.67 -3.75
CA LEU A 2 17.53 30.29 -3.27
C LEU A 2 18.47 31.46 -2.89
N LYS A 3 18.35 32.65 -3.50
CA LYS A 3 19.13 33.83 -3.07
C LYS A 3 18.78 34.32 -1.64
N GLN A 4 17.65 33.90 -1.09
CA GLN A 4 17.21 34.25 0.28
C GLN A 4 17.59 33.18 1.32
N THR A 5 18.10 32.02 0.90
CA THR A 5 18.42 30.91 1.82
C THR A 5 19.85 30.96 2.35
N GLY A 6 20.73 31.80 1.79
CA GLY A 6 22.15 31.85 2.16
C GLY A 6 22.97 30.64 1.71
N ILE A 7 22.42 29.78 0.84
CA ILE A 7 23.08 28.57 0.33
C ILE A 7 24.05 28.95 -0.79
N THR A 8 25.35 28.71 -0.56
CA THR A 8 26.44 28.88 -1.56
C THR A 8 26.66 27.59 -2.36
N ASP A 9 27.45 27.65 -3.43
CA ASP A 9 27.86 26.43 -4.16
C ASP A 9 28.62 25.45 -3.24
N ASP A 10 29.44 25.94 -2.31
CA ASP A 10 30.15 25.12 -1.32
C ASP A 10 29.17 24.38 -0.39
N ILE A 11 28.16 25.10 0.15
CA ILE A 11 27.09 24.51 0.97
C ILE A 11 26.27 23.53 0.13
N ALA A 12 25.98 23.82 -1.13
CA ALA A 12 25.23 22.93 -2.02
C ALA A 12 26.00 21.63 -2.36
N ASN A 13 27.32 21.67 -2.30
CA ASN A 13 28.19 20.50 -2.45
C ASN A 13 28.36 19.73 -1.14
N GLU A 14 28.19 20.39 0.01
CA GLU A 14 28.29 19.79 1.34
C GLU A 14 26.96 19.19 1.85
N TYR A 15 25.83 19.80 1.49
CA TYR A 15 24.52 19.45 2.03
C TYR A 15 23.55 18.96 0.94
N VAL A 16 22.82 17.90 1.27
CA VAL A 16 21.74 17.35 0.45
C VAL A 16 20.38 17.77 1.04
N THR A 17 19.45 18.15 0.17
CA THR A 17 18.05 18.40 0.51
C THR A 17 17.19 17.25 0.00
N PHE A 18 16.55 16.51 0.91
CA PHE A 18 15.53 15.53 0.55
C PHE A 18 14.20 16.21 0.28
N VAL A 19 13.58 15.85 -0.85
CA VAL A 19 12.25 16.33 -1.24
C VAL A 19 11.33 15.13 -1.31
N HIS A 20 10.38 15.07 -0.39
CA HIS A 20 9.35 14.04 -0.35
C HIS A 20 8.10 14.52 -1.07
N GLY A 21 7.54 13.69 -1.94
CA GLY A 21 6.34 14.06 -2.69
C GLY A 21 5.69 12.88 -3.40
N ASP A 22 4.57 13.17 -4.03
CA ASP A 22 3.92 12.27 -4.97
C ASP A 22 4.76 12.10 -6.24
N LEU A 23 4.37 11.14 -7.07
CA LEU A 23 5.03 10.84 -8.33
C LEU A 23 5.11 12.07 -9.26
N GLY A 24 4.08 12.91 -9.29
CA GLY A 24 4.08 14.14 -10.09
C GLY A 24 5.09 15.17 -9.60
N GLY A 25 5.31 15.29 -8.29
CA GLY A 25 6.37 16.10 -7.69
C GLY A 25 7.75 15.59 -8.09
N SER A 26 7.96 14.28 -8.00
CA SER A 26 9.20 13.63 -8.45
C SER A 26 9.49 13.88 -9.92
N GLU A 27 8.51 13.66 -10.82
CA GLU A 27 8.64 13.90 -12.27
C GLU A 27 9.09 15.34 -12.58
N ARG A 28 8.51 16.33 -11.88
CA ARG A 28 8.87 17.74 -12.05
C ARG A 28 10.28 18.05 -11.57
N LEU A 29 10.71 17.49 -10.43
CA LEU A 29 12.06 17.67 -9.92
C LEU A 29 13.10 17.13 -10.89
N LEU A 30 12.88 15.92 -11.41
CA LEU A 30 13.80 15.29 -12.37
C LEU A 30 13.84 16.04 -13.69
N SER A 31 12.67 16.48 -14.17
CA SER A 31 12.59 17.30 -15.38
C SER A 31 13.37 18.59 -15.19
N ALA A 32 13.24 19.25 -14.03
CA ALA A 32 14.02 20.43 -13.70
C ALA A 32 15.52 20.14 -13.67
N GLN A 33 15.96 19.04 -13.05
CA GLN A 33 17.37 18.62 -13.05
C GLN A 33 17.89 18.34 -14.47
N LEU A 34 17.09 17.69 -15.31
CA LEU A 34 17.42 17.42 -16.71
C LEU A 34 17.60 18.71 -17.51
N PHE A 35 16.62 19.63 -17.45
CA PHE A 35 16.70 20.93 -18.13
C PHE A 35 17.88 21.77 -17.66
N ARG A 36 18.20 21.68 -16.37
CA ARG A 36 19.28 22.46 -15.76
C ARG A 36 20.63 21.74 -15.79
N SER A 37 20.72 20.56 -16.41
CA SER A 37 21.98 19.82 -16.54
C SER A 37 23.07 20.59 -17.30
N ILE A 38 22.67 21.53 -18.15
CA ILE A 38 23.57 22.41 -18.91
C ILE A 38 24.21 23.53 -18.07
N GLU A 39 23.69 23.80 -16.87
CA GLU A 39 24.16 24.88 -16.02
C GLU A 39 25.57 24.58 -15.50
N SER A 40 26.35 25.62 -15.21
CA SER A 40 27.77 25.46 -14.88
C SER A 40 28.05 25.02 -13.44
N THR A 41 27.10 25.18 -12.51
CA THR A 41 27.31 24.84 -11.08
C THR A 41 26.34 23.77 -10.59
N PRO A 42 26.76 22.90 -9.63
CA PRO A 42 25.90 21.89 -9.04
C PRO A 42 24.61 22.44 -8.41
N LEU A 43 24.68 23.62 -7.79
CA LEU A 43 23.50 24.31 -7.24
C LEU A 43 22.51 24.71 -8.32
N ALA A 44 23.00 25.28 -9.43
CA ALA A 44 22.15 25.62 -10.57
C ALA A 44 21.55 24.37 -11.22
N GLN A 45 22.30 23.26 -11.26
CA GLN A 45 21.83 21.96 -11.74
C GLN A 45 20.86 21.25 -10.77
N PHE A 46 20.64 21.78 -9.56
CA PHE A 46 19.90 21.11 -8.48
C PHE A 46 20.44 19.71 -8.12
N LYS A 47 21.76 19.49 -8.23
CA LYS A 47 22.38 18.19 -7.91
C LYS A 47 22.24 17.78 -6.44
N GLY A 48 22.25 18.75 -5.53
CA GLY A 48 22.05 18.51 -4.09
C GLY A 48 20.60 18.26 -3.69
N VAL A 49 19.64 18.25 -4.63
CA VAL A 49 18.22 17.99 -4.34
C VAL A 49 17.91 16.54 -4.68
N VAL A 50 17.62 15.73 -3.67
CA VAL A 50 17.36 14.29 -3.84
C VAL A 50 15.88 14.02 -3.68
N ASP A 51 15.28 13.47 -4.73
CA ASP A 51 13.90 12.99 -4.77
C ASP A 51 13.73 11.77 -3.85
N VAL A 52 12.79 11.83 -2.91
CA VAL A 52 12.40 10.71 -2.06
C VAL A 52 10.93 10.38 -2.34
N PRO A 53 10.62 9.20 -2.92
CA PRO A 53 9.25 8.84 -3.26
C PRO A 53 8.34 8.84 -2.05
N GLY A 54 7.10 9.28 -2.25
CA GLY A 54 6.09 9.22 -1.22
C GLY A 54 5.63 7.80 -0.90
N LEU A 55 5.90 7.30 0.31
CA LEU A 55 5.45 5.96 0.73
C LEU A 55 3.93 5.88 0.91
N PHE A 56 3.27 6.97 1.29
CA PHE A 56 1.81 6.98 1.34
C PHE A 56 1.24 6.78 -0.07
N HIS A 57 1.74 7.49 -1.05
CA HIS A 57 1.36 7.30 -2.45
C HIS A 57 1.75 5.90 -2.99
N THR A 58 2.90 5.34 -2.59
CA THR A 58 3.27 3.97 -2.95
C THR A 58 2.28 2.94 -2.39
N VAL A 59 1.80 3.12 -1.15
CA VAL A 59 0.75 2.25 -0.58
C VAL A 59 -0.58 2.43 -1.34
N MET A 60 -0.93 3.66 -1.72
CA MET A 60 -2.11 3.91 -2.56
C MET A 60 -2.02 3.23 -3.93
N ALA A 61 -0.87 3.37 -4.60
CA ALA A 61 -0.61 2.71 -5.87
C ALA A 61 -0.65 1.18 -5.74
N SER A 62 -0.17 0.64 -4.62
CA SER A 62 -0.23 -0.80 -4.31
C SER A 62 -1.68 -1.30 -4.14
N ALA A 63 -2.54 -0.54 -3.46
CA ALA A 63 -3.96 -0.86 -3.39
C ALA A 63 -4.64 -0.77 -4.77
N ASP A 64 -4.30 0.23 -5.58
CA ASP A 64 -4.82 0.35 -6.95
C ASP A 64 -4.33 -0.81 -7.84
N ALA A 65 -3.11 -1.30 -7.66
CA ALA A 65 -2.60 -2.47 -8.36
C ALA A 65 -3.42 -3.73 -8.05
N VAL A 66 -3.74 -3.98 -6.76
CA VAL A 66 -4.65 -5.07 -6.35
C VAL A 66 -6.01 -4.90 -7.00
N PHE A 67 -6.56 -3.68 -7.00
CA PHE A 67 -7.84 -3.37 -7.64
C PHE A 67 -7.82 -3.68 -9.14
N ARG A 68 -6.78 -3.25 -9.86
CA ARG A 68 -6.63 -3.46 -11.32
C ARG A 68 -6.48 -4.92 -11.70
N LEU A 69 -5.79 -5.71 -10.88
CA LEU A 69 -5.54 -7.13 -11.16
C LEU A 69 -6.75 -8.01 -10.84
N HIS A 70 -7.45 -7.73 -9.74
CA HIS A 70 -8.44 -8.65 -9.16
C HIS A 70 -9.90 -8.22 -9.31
N VAL A 71 -10.17 -6.94 -9.60
CA VAL A 71 -11.54 -6.40 -9.54
C VAL A 71 -11.92 -5.58 -10.76
N LEU A 72 -11.05 -4.71 -11.26
CA LEU A 72 -11.37 -3.85 -12.41
C LEU A 72 -11.81 -4.64 -13.67
N PRO A 73 -11.18 -5.78 -14.03
CA PRO A 73 -11.55 -6.55 -15.20
C PRO A 73 -13.04 -6.95 -15.17
N GLY A 74 -13.72 -6.78 -16.32
CA GLY A 74 -15.16 -7.01 -16.40
C GLY A 74 -15.56 -8.44 -16.05
N ASP A 75 -14.74 -9.41 -16.45
CA ASP A 75 -15.02 -10.84 -16.25
C ASP A 75 -14.78 -11.27 -14.80
N ALA A 76 -13.81 -10.65 -14.10
CA ALA A 76 -13.62 -10.83 -12.65
C ALA A 76 -14.85 -10.43 -11.81
N ARG A 77 -15.70 -9.52 -12.33
CA ARG A 77 -16.89 -9.00 -11.62
C ARG A 77 -18.20 -9.67 -12.01
N ARG A 78 -18.27 -10.22 -13.22
CA ARG A 78 -19.50 -10.77 -13.83
C ARG A 78 -19.52 -12.30 -13.83
N ASP A 79 -18.46 -12.94 -13.34
CA ASP A 79 -18.45 -14.38 -13.12
C ASP A 79 -19.33 -14.73 -11.91
N GLU A 80 -20.57 -15.15 -12.17
CA GLU A 80 -21.47 -15.67 -11.13
C GLU A 80 -21.21 -17.14 -10.82
N THR A 81 -20.43 -17.82 -11.66
CA THR A 81 -20.11 -19.24 -11.54
C THR A 81 -18.87 -19.50 -10.68
N ALA A 82 -18.02 -18.50 -10.47
CA ALA A 82 -16.85 -18.56 -9.62
C ALA A 82 -16.91 -17.53 -8.46
N PRO A 83 -16.48 -17.90 -7.24
CA PRO A 83 -16.35 -16.94 -6.14
C PRO A 83 -15.18 -15.98 -6.42
N SER A 84 -15.50 -14.71 -6.70
CA SER A 84 -14.51 -13.66 -6.96
C SER A 84 -14.35 -12.66 -5.82
N VAL A 85 -13.28 -11.87 -5.85
CA VAL A 85 -13.07 -10.76 -4.90
C VAL A 85 -14.28 -9.81 -4.88
N PHE A 86 -14.89 -9.55 -6.05
CA PHE A 86 -16.06 -8.67 -6.14
C PHE A 86 -17.30 -9.22 -5.42
N LYS A 87 -17.47 -10.55 -5.35
CA LYS A 87 -18.51 -11.19 -4.53
C LYS A 87 -18.34 -10.82 -3.07
N TYR A 88 -17.12 -10.87 -2.55
CA TYR A 88 -16.84 -10.53 -1.15
C TYR A 88 -16.85 -9.03 -0.88
N ILE A 89 -16.51 -8.19 -1.86
CA ILE A 89 -16.75 -6.74 -1.79
C ILE A 89 -18.23 -6.45 -1.57
N LYS A 90 -19.15 -7.09 -2.31
CA LYS A 90 -20.60 -6.93 -2.10
C LYS A 90 -21.06 -7.39 -0.72
N LEU A 91 -20.39 -8.38 -0.13
CA LEU A 91 -20.71 -8.87 1.21
C LEU A 91 -20.30 -7.86 2.28
N LEU A 92 -19.10 -7.28 2.16
CA LEU A 92 -18.58 -6.27 3.09
C LEU A 92 -19.24 -4.90 2.91
N LEU A 93 -19.62 -4.56 1.67
CA LEU A 93 -20.24 -3.30 1.28
C LEU A 93 -21.61 -3.57 0.64
N PRO A 94 -22.64 -3.92 1.45
CA PRO A 94 -23.93 -4.38 0.95
C PRO A 94 -24.70 -3.30 0.18
N LYS A 95 -24.43 -2.02 0.43
CA LYS A 95 -25.12 -0.92 -0.25
C LYS A 95 -24.58 -0.77 -1.68
N PRO A 96 -25.44 -0.75 -2.72
CA PRO A 96 -25.01 -0.56 -4.11
C PRO A 96 -24.15 0.67 -4.33
N VAL A 97 -24.45 1.79 -3.67
CA VAL A 97 -23.66 3.03 -3.77
C VAL A 97 -22.21 2.87 -3.32
N GLU A 98 -21.90 1.87 -2.48
CA GLU A 98 -20.56 1.62 -1.97
C GLU A 98 -19.80 0.66 -2.88
N HIS A 99 -20.33 -0.55 -3.12
CA HIS A 99 -19.64 -1.53 -3.97
C HIS A 99 -19.61 -1.16 -5.45
N ASN A 100 -20.53 -0.32 -5.94
CA ASN A 100 -20.48 0.16 -7.33
C ASN A 100 -19.26 1.06 -7.59
N LYS A 101 -18.63 1.64 -6.55
CA LYS A 101 -17.39 2.40 -6.71
C LYS A 101 -16.23 1.55 -7.24
N PHE A 102 -16.28 0.24 -7.02
CA PHE A 102 -15.31 -0.74 -7.55
C PHE A 102 -15.61 -1.19 -8.99
N LYS A 103 -16.59 -0.59 -9.68
CA LYS A 103 -16.95 -0.98 -11.06
C LYS A 103 -16.24 -0.18 -12.15
N SER A 104 -15.56 0.91 -11.80
CA SER A 104 -14.85 1.82 -12.71
C SER A 104 -13.49 2.17 -12.12
N SER A 105 -12.52 2.51 -12.95
CA SER A 105 -11.25 3.12 -12.53
C SER A 105 -11.34 4.64 -12.38
N SER A 106 -12.44 5.25 -12.82
CA SER A 106 -12.69 6.70 -12.70
C SER A 106 -14.14 6.96 -12.27
N PRO A 107 -14.37 7.57 -11.09
CA PRO A 107 -13.38 7.95 -10.09
C PRO A 107 -12.77 6.76 -9.31
N GLY A 108 -13.36 5.56 -9.41
CA GLY A 108 -12.91 4.37 -8.66
C GLY A 108 -13.20 4.42 -7.15
N PRO A 109 -12.75 3.40 -6.40
CA PRO A 109 -12.80 3.43 -4.93
C PRO A 109 -11.74 4.40 -4.39
N SER A 110 -12.06 5.14 -3.32
CA SER A 110 -11.04 5.87 -2.55
C SER A 110 -10.03 4.90 -1.94
N PHE A 111 -8.82 5.40 -1.67
CA PHE A 111 -7.73 4.57 -1.14
C PHE A 111 -8.15 3.81 0.12
N ARG A 112 -8.65 4.51 1.13
CA ARG A 112 -9.05 3.86 2.39
C ARG A 112 -10.10 2.78 2.19
N ARG A 113 -11.09 3.03 1.33
CA ARG A 113 -12.12 2.03 1.00
C ARG A 113 -11.51 0.80 0.36
N ALA A 114 -10.61 0.98 -0.61
CA ALA A 114 -9.92 -0.14 -1.26
C ALA A 114 -9.04 -0.92 -0.27
N HIS A 115 -8.17 -0.21 0.45
CA HIS A 115 -7.26 -0.76 1.46
C HIS A 115 -8.00 -1.58 2.52
N ASP A 116 -9.01 -1.00 3.17
CA ASP A 116 -9.77 -1.67 4.23
C ASP A 116 -10.52 -2.89 3.68
N THR A 117 -11.14 -2.76 2.50
CA THR A 117 -11.92 -3.87 1.92
C THR A 117 -11.02 -5.04 1.55
N PHE A 118 -9.89 -4.78 0.87
CA PHE A 118 -8.97 -5.84 0.47
C PHE A 118 -8.29 -6.51 1.68
N THR A 119 -7.89 -5.72 2.66
CA THR A 119 -7.29 -6.22 3.91
C THR A 119 -8.28 -7.07 4.69
N ASN A 120 -9.55 -6.69 4.77
CA ASN A 120 -10.57 -7.51 5.43
C ASN A 120 -10.86 -8.83 4.71
N ILE A 121 -10.86 -8.83 3.36
CA ILE A 121 -10.96 -10.07 2.59
C ILE A 121 -9.75 -10.97 2.84
N MET A 122 -8.54 -10.41 2.81
CA MET A 122 -7.29 -11.13 3.12
C MET A 122 -7.32 -11.72 4.54
N ASN A 123 -7.75 -10.94 5.54
CA ASN A 123 -7.87 -11.39 6.92
C ASN A 123 -8.86 -12.55 7.04
N GLY A 124 -10.01 -12.48 6.35
CA GLY A 124 -10.97 -13.59 6.29
C GLY A 124 -10.35 -14.89 5.77
N LEU A 125 -9.58 -14.80 4.68
CA LEU A 125 -8.86 -15.93 4.09
C LEU A 125 -7.81 -16.49 5.06
N LEU A 126 -6.95 -15.63 5.60
CA LEU A 126 -5.88 -16.04 6.50
C LEU A 126 -6.43 -16.73 7.75
N LEU A 127 -7.53 -16.21 8.33
CA LEU A 127 -8.19 -16.85 9.48
C LEU A 127 -8.71 -18.26 9.16
N GLU A 128 -9.17 -18.50 7.93
CA GLU A 128 -9.54 -19.85 7.49
C GLU A 128 -8.33 -20.75 7.24
N CYS A 129 -7.25 -20.23 6.65
CA CYS A 129 -6.00 -20.97 6.51
C CYS A 129 -5.44 -21.38 7.88
N TRP A 130 -5.41 -20.44 8.83
CA TRP A 130 -5.01 -20.69 10.22
C TRP A 130 -5.85 -21.78 10.87
N LEU A 131 -7.18 -21.72 10.72
CA LEU A 131 -8.06 -22.74 11.29
C LEU A 131 -7.78 -24.14 10.71
N ARG A 132 -7.59 -24.22 9.40
CA ARG A 132 -7.33 -25.49 8.69
C ARG A 132 -5.99 -26.10 9.10
N GLU A 133 -4.92 -25.31 9.07
CA GLU A 133 -3.59 -25.81 9.43
C GLU A 133 -3.46 -26.08 10.94
N ALA A 134 -4.16 -25.31 11.80
CA ALA A 134 -4.25 -25.62 13.22
C ALA A 134 -4.93 -26.96 13.49
N ALA A 135 -6.00 -27.30 12.75
CA ALA A 135 -6.67 -28.60 12.85
C ALA A 135 -5.78 -29.76 12.39
N LEU A 136 -4.89 -29.53 11.42
CA LEU A 136 -3.88 -30.52 11.00
C LEU A 136 -2.78 -30.71 12.05
N TRP A 137 -2.37 -29.62 12.70
CA TRP A 137 -1.41 -29.68 13.80
C TRP A 137 -1.99 -30.42 15.03
N ASN A 138 -3.24 -30.14 15.38
CA ASN A 138 -3.94 -30.80 16.47
C ASN A 138 -5.45 -30.93 16.14
N PRO A 139 -5.99 -32.15 15.94
CA PRO A 139 -7.38 -32.36 15.58
C PRO A 139 -8.42 -31.79 16.56
N SER A 140 -8.04 -31.49 17.81
CA SER A 140 -8.92 -30.82 18.77
C SER A 140 -9.16 -29.32 18.44
N CYS A 141 -8.35 -28.74 17.56
CA CYS A 141 -8.43 -27.34 17.14
C CYS A 141 -9.54 -27.12 16.11
N THR A 142 -10.80 -27.21 16.55
CA THR A 142 -11.98 -26.96 15.69
C THR A 142 -12.32 -25.48 15.53
N THR A 143 -11.70 -24.61 16.34
CA THR A 143 -11.81 -23.15 16.29
C THR A 143 -10.46 -22.47 16.54
N LEU A 144 -10.34 -21.19 16.17
CA LEU A 144 -9.13 -20.42 16.50
C LEU A 144 -8.96 -20.21 18.01
N SER A 145 -10.06 -20.17 18.77
CA SER A 145 -10.02 -20.11 20.24
C SER A 145 -9.49 -21.40 20.85
N SER A 146 -9.89 -22.57 20.33
CA SER A 146 -9.29 -23.84 20.73
C SER A 146 -7.81 -23.91 20.35
N PHE A 147 -7.43 -23.42 19.17
CA PHE A 147 -6.02 -23.35 18.79
C PHE A 147 -5.19 -22.50 19.77
N ALA A 148 -5.66 -21.30 20.09
CA ALA A 148 -5.01 -20.45 21.10
C ALA A 148 -4.94 -21.12 22.48
N SER A 149 -5.93 -21.95 22.82
CA SER A 149 -5.97 -22.67 24.11
C SER A 149 -5.00 -23.85 24.13
N GLU A 150 -4.85 -24.58 23.03
CA GLU A 150 -3.87 -25.65 22.87
C GLU A 150 -2.44 -25.10 22.83
N LEU A 151 -2.20 -23.96 22.16
CA LEU A 151 -0.90 -23.28 22.17
C LEU A 151 -0.44 -22.92 23.59
N LYS A 152 -1.36 -22.50 24.47
CA LYS A 152 -1.02 -22.19 25.88
C LYS A 152 -0.56 -23.42 26.67
N LYS A 153 -0.88 -24.63 26.21
CA LYS A 153 -0.45 -25.89 26.84
C LYS A 153 0.91 -26.35 26.33
N VAL A 154 1.43 -25.74 25.26
CA VAL A 154 2.75 -26.06 24.70
C VAL A 154 3.81 -25.49 25.61
N GLY A 155 4.49 -26.39 26.35
CA GLY A 155 5.71 -26.15 27.12
C GLY A 155 5.94 -24.71 27.56
N ASN A 156 6.71 -23.97 26.77
CA ASN A 156 7.00 -22.56 26.99
C ASN A 156 6.69 -21.67 25.76
N ALA A 157 6.77 -20.36 25.94
CA ALA A 157 6.46 -19.38 24.89
C ALA A 157 7.32 -19.52 23.62
N ALA A 158 8.58 -19.93 23.74
CA ALA A 158 9.45 -20.11 22.57
C ALA A 158 9.03 -21.34 21.74
N GLU A 159 8.60 -22.42 22.39
CA GLU A 159 8.06 -23.59 21.71
C GLU A 159 6.70 -23.30 21.06
N ALA A 160 5.81 -22.59 21.76
CA ALA A 160 4.55 -22.13 21.18
C ALA A 160 4.79 -21.23 19.96
N TRP A 161 5.79 -20.35 20.02
CA TRP A 161 6.18 -19.50 18.88
C TRP A 161 6.66 -20.32 17.68
N ARG A 162 7.46 -21.38 17.89
CA ARG A 162 7.89 -22.27 16.80
C ARG A 162 6.71 -22.99 16.13
N VAL A 163 5.66 -23.32 16.89
CA VAL A 163 4.42 -23.87 16.31
C VAL A 163 3.75 -22.84 15.41
N ILE A 164 3.61 -21.59 15.87
CA ILE A 164 3.06 -20.47 15.09
C ILE A 164 3.88 -20.25 13.81
N GLU A 165 5.21 -20.21 13.92
CA GLU A 165 6.11 -20.02 12.79
C GLU A 165 5.97 -21.15 11.77
N LYS A 166 5.96 -22.41 12.23
CA LYS A 166 5.78 -23.57 11.36
C LYS A 166 4.44 -23.51 10.61
N ILE A 167 3.33 -23.29 11.31
CA ILE A 167 2.01 -23.18 10.70
C ILE A 167 1.97 -22.00 9.71
N SER A 168 2.60 -20.87 10.04
CA SER A 168 2.68 -19.72 9.13
C SER A 168 3.39 -20.06 7.82
N LEU A 169 4.50 -20.82 7.91
CA LEU A 169 5.23 -21.30 6.73
C LEU A 169 4.39 -22.32 5.92
N ASP A 170 3.66 -23.21 6.58
CA ASP A 170 2.77 -24.16 5.92
C ASP A 170 1.63 -23.43 5.19
N ILE A 171 1.07 -22.38 5.81
CA ILE A 171 0.07 -21.50 5.18
C ILE A 171 0.66 -20.82 3.94
N ALA A 172 1.85 -20.22 4.06
CA ALA A 172 2.51 -19.53 2.96
C ALA A 172 2.77 -20.46 1.77
N LYS A 173 3.28 -21.67 2.03
CA LYS A 173 3.59 -22.65 0.97
C LYS A 173 2.34 -23.19 0.27
N LYS A 174 1.22 -23.35 0.99
CA LYS A 174 0.02 -24.02 0.46
C LYS A 174 -0.98 -23.07 -0.17
N TYR A 175 -1.15 -21.89 0.41
CA TYR A 175 -2.25 -20.99 0.04
C TYR A 175 -1.77 -19.68 -0.60
N VAL A 176 -0.48 -19.41 -0.68
CA VAL A 176 0.06 -18.20 -1.32
C VAL A 176 0.81 -18.62 -2.58
N ALA A 177 0.59 -17.92 -3.70
CA ALA A 177 1.33 -18.19 -4.92
C ALA A 177 2.83 -17.91 -4.69
N GLY A 178 3.65 -18.95 -4.79
CA GLY A 178 5.10 -18.92 -4.64
C GLY A 178 5.86 -18.86 -5.97
N PRO A 179 7.20 -18.93 -5.93
CA PRO A 179 8.05 -18.93 -7.14
C PRO A 179 7.78 -20.09 -8.10
N ASP A 180 7.24 -21.20 -7.60
CA ASP A 180 6.88 -22.42 -8.32
C ASP A 180 5.44 -22.41 -8.85
N PHE A 181 4.69 -21.33 -8.66
CA PHE A 181 3.28 -21.25 -9.08
C PHE A 181 3.06 -21.45 -10.58
N TYR A 182 4.06 -21.15 -11.42
CA TYR A 182 4.01 -21.44 -12.85
C TYR A 182 3.84 -22.93 -13.16
N GLU A 183 4.31 -23.83 -12.29
CA GLU A 183 4.19 -25.28 -12.44
C GLU A 183 2.73 -25.73 -12.28
N THR A 184 2.01 -25.12 -11.34
CA THR A 184 0.56 -25.31 -11.15
C THR A 184 -0.20 -24.94 -12.43
N ARG A 185 0.14 -23.81 -13.04
CA ARG A 185 -0.47 -23.34 -14.30
C ARG A 185 -0.03 -24.09 -15.54
N SER A 186 1.05 -24.87 -15.46
CA SER A 186 1.54 -25.71 -16.56
C SER A 186 0.85 -27.08 -16.61
N GLN A 187 0.02 -27.41 -15.61
CA GLN A 187 -0.76 -28.64 -15.61
C GLN A 187 -1.89 -28.60 -16.66
N PRO A 188 -2.36 -29.76 -17.15
CA PRO A 188 -3.58 -29.83 -17.96
C PRO A 188 -4.79 -29.24 -17.23
N ASP A 189 -5.71 -28.62 -17.96
CA ASP A 189 -6.87 -27.91 -17.39
C ASP A 189 -7.75 -28.81 -16.50
N GLU A 190 -7.81 -30.12 -16.78
CA GLU A 190 -8.54 -31.09 -15.97
C GLU A 190 -7.97 -31.24 -14.55
N ASN A 191 -6.69 -30.94 -14.37
CA ASN A 191 -5.97 -31.02 -13.09
C ASN A 191 -5.82 -29.65 -12.41
N ARG A 192 -6.16 -28.56 -13.12
CA ARG A 192 -6.04 -27.19 -12.61
C ARG A 192 -7.27 -26.79 -11.81
N ASP A 193 -7.10 -25.76 -10.97
CA ASP A 193 -8.17 -25.12 -10.23
C ASP A 193 -8.00 -23.61 -10.32
N CYS A 194 -8.51 -23.02 -11.40
CA CYS A 194 -8.36 -21.60 -11.71
C CYS A 194 -8.95 -20.70 -10.61
N ILE A 195 -9.95 -21.20 -9.86
CA ILE A 195 -10.54 -20.48 -8.72
C ILE A 195 -9.51 -20.40 -7.59
N GLN A 196 -8.95 -21.54 -7.18
CA GLN A 196 -7.94 -21.57 -6.12
C GLN A 196 -6.68 -20.79 -6.52
N GLU A 197 -6.23 -20.92 -7.77
CA GLU A 197 -5.11 -20.17 -8.35
C GLU A 197 -5.30 -18.65 -8.19
N ASN A 198 -6.48 -18.13 -8.51
CA ASN A 198 -6.80 -16.71 -8.36
C ASN A 198 -6.72 -16.25 -6.89
N TRP A 199 -7.17 -17.09 -5.94
CA TRP A 199 -7.08 -16.78 -4.51
C TRP A 199 -5.66 -16.86 -3.96
N GLN A 200 -4.83 -17.77 -4.47
CA GLN A 200 -3.40 -17.83 -4.14
C GLN A 200 -2.67 -16.56 -4.60
N LEU A 201 -2.97 -16.07 -5.80
CA LEU A 201 -2.46 -14.79 -6.30
C LEU A 201 -3.03 -13.59 -5.53
N TYR A 202 -4.29 -13.66 -5.09
CA TYR A 202 -4.88 -12.62 -4.25
C TYR A 202 -4.12 -12.47 -2.93
N LEU A 203 -3.86 -13.59 -2.25
CA LEU A 203 -3.05 -13.60 -1.03
C LEU A 203 -1.63 -13.10 -1.30
N ALA A 204 -0.98 -13.53 -2.38
CA ALA A 204 0.37 -13.07 -2.72
C ALA A 204 0.45 -11.55 -2.90
N HIS A 205 -0.45 -10.97 -3.70
CA HIS A 205 -0.45 -9.52 -3.96
C HIS A 205 -0.86 -8.71 -2.72
N THR A 206 -1.86 -9.16 -1.97
CA THR A 206 -2.34 -8.43 -0.78
C THR A 206 -1.40 -8.53 0.42
N LEU A 207 -0.69 -9.65 0.60
CA LEU A 207 0.32 -9.78 1.65
C LEU A 207 1.49 -8.81 1.42
N ILE A 208 1.95 -8.63 0.17
CA ILE A 208 2.99 -7.63 -0.16
C ILE A 208 2.49 -6.21 0.14
N HIS A 209 1.23 -5.91 -0.21
CA HIS A 209 0.61 -4.63 0.12
C HIS A 209 0.55 -4.38 1.64
N THR A 210 0.10 -5.37 2.40
CA THR A 210 0.03 -5.28 3.87
C THR A 210 1.41 -5.21 4.51
N ASP A 211 2.41 -5.92 3.98
CA ASP A 211 3.79 -5.86 4.45
C ASP A 211 4.39 -4.46 4.26
N LEU A 212 4.18 -3.82 3.11
CA LEU A 212 4.54 -2.42 2.89
C LEU A 212 3.84 -1.52 3.93
N TYR A 213 2.53 -1.67 4.12
CA TYR A 213 1.80 -0.84 5.07
C TYR A 213 2.31 -0.99 6.51
N HIS A 214 2.55 -2.23 6.96
CA HIS A 214 3.04 -2.52 8.31
C HIS A 214 4.50 -2.10 8.51
N SER A 215 5.37 -2.30 7.52
CA SER A 215 6.77 -1.87 7.59
C SER A 215 6.89 -0.36 7.74
N ILE A 216 6.05 0.43 7.05
CA ILE A 216 5.95 1.88 7.26
C ILE A 216 5.52 2.21 8.69
N LYS A 217 4.47 1.55 9.21
CA LYS A 217 3.95 1.78 10.57
C LYS A 217 4.99 1.46 11.64
N LEU A 218 5.82 0.45 11.40
CA LEU A 218 6.93 0.05 12.28
C LEU A 218 8.23 0.81 12.03
N GLN A 219 8.28 1.68 11.01
CA GLN A 219 9.49 2.36 10.54
C GLN A 219 10.64 1.41 10.19
N ASP A 220 10.30 0.20 9.74
CA ASP A 220 11.27 -0.79 9.27
C ASP A 220 11.58 -0.55 7.79
N VAL A 221 12.52 0.35 7.55
CA VAL A 221 12.91 0.79 6.19
C VAL A 221 13.55 -0.33 5.37
N GLY A 222 14.11 -1.36 6.03
CA GLY A 222 14.62 -2.55 5.34
C GLY A 222 13.49 -3.36 4.73
N ARG A 223 12.42 -3.62 5.50
CA ARG A 223 11.21 -4.26 4.97
C ARG A 223 10.49 -3.40 3.94
N VAL A 224 10.49 -2.08 4.09
CA VAL A 224 9.96 -1.17 3.04
C VAL A 224 10.67 -1.41 1.71
N VAL A 225 12.00 -1.43 1.69
CA VAL A 225 12.79 -1.70 0.47
C VAL A 225 12.46 -3.08 -0.11
N TYR A 226 12.34 -4.09 0.74
CA TYR A 226 11.98 -5.45 0.32
C TYR A 226 10.58 -5.52 -0.33
N ALA A 227 9.58 -4.87 0.28
CA ALA A 227 8.23 -4.81 -0.28
C ALA A 227 8.20 -4.03 -1.61
N VAL A 228 8.92 -2.90 -1.69
CA VAL A 228 9.04 -2.09 -2.93
C VAL A 228 9.66 -2.89 -4.07
N PHE A 229 10.66 -3.74 -3.80
CA PHE A 229 11.26 -4.62 -4.80
C PHE A 229 10.24 -5.58 -5.43
N HIS A 230 9.30 -6.11 -4.66
CA HIS A 230 8.25 -6.99 -5.18
C HIS A 230 7.15 -6.18 -5.89
N LEU A 231 6.77 -5.03 -5.32
CA LEU A 231 5.77 -4.14 -5.90
C LEU A 231 6.16 -3.59 -7.26
N LEU A 232 7.46 -3.40 -7.52
CA LEU A 232 8.00 -3.06 -8.84
C LEU A 232 7.36 -3.89 -9.97
N PHE A 233 7.41 -5.21 -9.82
CA PHE A 233 6.93 -6.15 -10.83
C PHE A 233 5.40 -6.14 -10.91
N ILE A 234 4.75 -6.08 -9.75
CA ILE A 234 3.28 -5.97 -9.66
C ILE A 234 2.80 -4.69 -10.35
N PHE A 235 3.49 -3.57 -10.15
CA PHE A 235 3.17 -2.29 -10.79
C PHE A 235 3.28 -2.37 -12.31
N ALA A 236 4.35 -2.95 -12.84
CA ALA A 236 4.49 -3.14 -14.28
C ALA A 236 3.34 -3.99 -14.85
N ALA A 237 3.03 -5.12 -14.21
CA ALA A 237 1.94 -5.99 -14.64
C ALA A 237 0.53 -5.36 -14.47
N SER A 238 0.34 -4.47 -13.50
CA SER A 238 -0.92 -3.78 -13.24
C SER A 238 -1.09 -2.47 -14.01
N LYS A 239 -0.21 -2.17 -14.98
CA LYS A 239 -0.18 -0.91 -15.74
C LYS A 239 0.05 0.34 -14.88
N LYS A 240 0.78 0.19 -13.78
CA LYS A 240 1.31 1.28 -12.94
C LYS A 240 2.75 1.59 -13.33
N ASN A 241 2.98 1.82 -14.62
CA ASN A 241 4.30 1.81 -15.22
C ASN A 241 5.19 2.96 -14.71
N LYS A 242 4.59 4.11 -14.41
CA LYS A 242 5.32 5.23 -13.81
C LYS A 242 5.85 4.91 -12.41
N TYR A 243 5.03 4.27 -11.57
CA TYR A 243 5.48 3.80 -10.26
C TYR A 243 6.55 2.71 -10.40
N ALA A 244 6.40 1.78 -11.35
CA ALA A 244 7.43 0.78 -11.61
C ALA A 244 8.77 1.44 -11.98
N SER A 245 8.76 2.40 -12.91
CA SER A 245 9.97 3.11 -13.35
C SER A 245 10.60 3.95 -12.24
N HIS A 246 9.76 4.65 -11.47
CA HIS A 246 10.21 5.46 -10.33
C HIS A 246 10.85 4.62 -9.23
N MET A 247 10.19 3.52 -8.83
CA MET A 247 10.75 2.58 -7.84
C MET A 247 12.02 1.90 -8.34
N THR A 248 12.11 1.56 -9.63
CA THR A 248 13.35 1.02 -10.24
C THR A 248 14.51 1.96 -10.01
N ARG A 249 14.33 3.25 -10.32
CA ARG A 249 15.40 4.25 -10.16
C ARG A 249 15.82 4.38 -8.70
N VAL A 250 14.86 4.37 -7.77
CA VAL A 250 15.13 4.48 -6.33
C VAL A 250 15.96 3.30 -5.84
N LEU A 251 15.55 2.07 -6.20
CA LEU A 251 16.29 0.86 -5.84
C LEU A 251 17.69 0.84 -6.47
N HIS A 252 17.81 1.23 -7.73
CA HIS A 252 19.11 1.38 -8.40
C HIS A 252 20.00 2.39 -7.69
N ASN A 253 19.44 3.55 -7.31
CA ASN A 253 20.20 4.58 -6.61
C ASN A 253 20.68 4.12 -5.24
N LEU A 254 19.81 3.47 -4.47
CA LEU A 254 20.15 2.91 -3.16
C LEU A 254 21.21 1.80 -3.26
N ALA A 255 21.15 0.96 -4.30
CA ALA A 255 22.06 -0.15 -4.46
C ALA A 255 23.44 0.25 -5.02
N TYR A 256 23.48 1.20 -5.96
CA TYR A 256 24.68 1.41 -6.79
C TYR A 256 25.15 2.87 -6.90
N VAL A 257 24.32 3.87 -6.60
CA VAL A 257 24.65 5.28 -6.86
C VAL A 257 24.96 6.05 -5.59
N PHE A 258 24.15 5.88 -4.54
CA PHE A 258 24.29 6.65 -3.32
C PHE A 258 25.46 6.13 -2.48
N PRO A 259 26.39 7.02 -2.05
CA PRO A 259 27.38 6.65 -1.05
C PRO A 259 26.70 6.31 0.27
N ASP A 260 27.35 5.48 1.09
CA ASP A 260 26.77 4.93 2.32
C ASP A 260 26.10 5.98 3.23
N PRO A 261 26.70 7.17 3.50
CA PRO A 261 26.06 8.18 4.35
C PRO A 261 24.77 8.74 3.74
N LEU A 262 24.74 8.93 2.41
CA LEU A 262 23.55 9.42 1.72
C LEU A 262 22.45 8.35 1.71
N ARG A 263 22.83 7.07 1.51
CA ARG A 263 21.88 5.95 1.56
C ARG A 263 21.26 5.84 2.94
N GLU A 264 22.04 5.92 4.01
CA GLU A 264 21.54 5.89 5.38
C GLU A 264 20.60 7.08 5.67
N ALA A 265 20.98 8.29 5.26
CA ALA A 265 20.16 9.48 5.41
C ALA A 265 18.85 9.40 4.61
N PHE A 266 18.88 8.83 3.40
CA PHE A 266 17.69 8.59 2.59
C PHE A 266 16.76 7.60 3.29
N LEU A 267 17.28 6.43 3.69
CA LEU A 267 16.47 5.38 4.29
C LEU A 267 15.83 5.85 5.59
N THR A 268 16.60 6.51 6.46
CA THR A 268 16.10 7.04 7.74
C THR A 268 15.14 8.21 7.59
N SER A 269 15.24 9.01 6.52
CA SER A 269 14.31 10.11 6.25
C SER A 269 13.01 9.66 5.59
N TRP A 270 12.92 8.43 5.07
CA TRP A 270 11.77 7.99 4.28
C TRP A 270 10.47 7.89 5.09
N THR A 271 10.59 7.61 6.40
CA THR A 271 9.47 7.51 7.34
C THR A 271 9.61 8.49 8.48
N ILE A 272 8.48 8.85 9.09
CA ILE A 272 8.40 9.68 10.29
C ILE A 272 7.35 9.10 11.23
N ASN A 273 7.48 9.34 12.54
CA ASN A 273 6.46 8.97 13.53
C ASN A 273 5.93 10.22 14.24
N PRO A 274 4.90 10.89 13.67
CA PRO A 274 4.37 12.12 14.23
C PRO A 274 3.74 11.95 15.61
N SER A 275 3.26 10.75 15.96
CA SER A 275 2.59 10.49 17.24
C SER A 275 3.54 10.06 18.35
N GLY A 276 4.74 9.61 18.00
CA GLY A 276 5.73 9.06 18.94
C GLY A 276 5.34 7.71 19.54
N LYS A 277 4.26 7.09 19.07
CA LYS A 277 3.75 5.80 19.59
C LYS A 277 4.26 4.63 18.74
N ALA A 278 4.36 3.46 19.35
CA ALA A 278 4.62 2.23 18.62
C ALA A 278 3.55 2.01 17.53
N GLY A 279 3.96 1.69 16.30
CA GLY A 279 3.05 1.58 15.16
C GLY A 279 2.54 2.91 14.60
N GLY A 280 3.06 4.04 15.07
CA GLY A 280 2.69 5.40 14.61
C GLY A 280 3.43 5.89 13.37
N GLY A 281 4.28 5.06 12.76
CA GLY A 281 5.06 5.41 11.58
C GLY A 281 4.20 5.75 10.36
N ARG A 282 4.65 6.72 9.58
CA ARG A 282 4.04 7.22 8.34
C ARG A 282 5.13 7.49 7.31
N GLY A 283 4.78 7.42 6.02
CA GLY A 283 5.61 8.04 4.99
C GLY A 283 5.66 9.55 5.21
N VAL A 284 6.79 10.21 4.94
CA VAL A 284 6.89 11.66 5.12
C VAL A 284 5.91 12.41 4.20
N ASP A 285 5.65 11.90 3.01
CA ASP A 285 4.67 12.45 2.07
C ASP A 285 3.25 12.45 2.63
N TRP A 286 2.89 11.52 3.52
CA TRP A 286 1.62 11.57 4.25
C TRP A 286 1.48 12.87 5.06
N LEU A 287 2.56 13.27 5.73
CA LEU A 287 2.58 14.52 6.49
C LEU A 287 2.52 15.72 5.54
N VAL A 288 3.26 15.68 4.43
CA VAL A 288 3.19 16.74 3.40
C VAL A 288 1.76 16.90 2.89
N GLU A 289 1.07 15.80 2.59
CA GLU A 289 -0.32 15.88 2.13
C GLU A 289 -1.30 16.34 3.20
N LEU A 290 -1.06 15.96 4.46
CA LEU A 290 -1.84 16.50 5.56
C LEU A 290 -1.67 18.03 5.68
N PHE A 291 -0.45 18.54 5.49
CA PHE A 291 -0.19 19.98 5.45
C PHE A 291 -0.83 20.64 4.23
N ASN A 292 -0.80 19.99 3.05
CA ASN A 292 -1.50 20.47 1.86
C ASN A 292 -3.01 20.59 2.10
N LEU A 293 -3.62 19.61 2.75
CA LEU A 293 -5.03 19.63 3.12
C LEU A 293 -5.35 20.82 4.03
N TYR A 294 -4.54 21.03 5.08
CA TYR A 294 -4.71 22.18 5.96
C TYR A 294 -4.58 23.51 5.21
N LEU A 295 -3.60 23.62 4.32
CA LEU A 295 -3.38 24.84 3.53
C LEU A 295 -4.52 25.11 2.56
N LYS A 296 -4.90 24.11 1.76
CA LYS A 296 -5.76 24.26 0.58
C LYS A 296 -7.25 24.12 0.86
N VAL A 297 -7.61 23.54 2.00
CA VAL A 297 -9.02 23.23 2.31
C VAL A 297 -9.46 23.83 3.63
N VAL A 298 -8.63 23.72 4.69
CA VAL A 298 -9.03 24.14 6.03
C VAL A 298 -8.75 25.62 6.30
N HIS A 299 -7.58 26.11 5.90
CA HIS A 299 -7.11 27.47 6.20
C HIS A 299 -7.07 28.38 4.96
N SER A 300 -7.36 27.83 3.77
CA SER A 300 -7.61 28.61 2.58
C SER A 300 -8.93 29.37 2.75
N GLY A 301 -8.86 30.64 3.13
CA GLY A 301 -10.04 31.51 3.08
C GLY A 301 -10.68 31.48 1.69
N ALA A 302 -12.00 31.69 1.62
CA ALA A 302 -12.70 31.74 0.34
C ALA A 302 -12.51 33.12 -0.33
N SER A 303 -11.50 33.30 -1.19
CA SER A 303 -11.41 34.43 -2.14
C SER A 303 -10.16 34.36 -3.04
N SER A 304 -10.10 35.25 -4.04
CA SER A 304 -8.95 35.52 -4.91
C SER A 304 -7.68 36.02 -4.19
N ASN A 305 -7.75 36.32 -2.88
CA ASN A 305 -6.60 36.75 -2.08
C ASN A 305 -5.75 35.59 -1.55
N PHE A 306 -6.14 34.34 -1.84
CA PHE A 306 -5.34 33.16 -1.51
C PHE A 306 -4.17 32.97 -2.50
N GLY A 307 -3.20 33.90 -2.44
CA GLY A 307 -1.98 33.86 -3.24
C GLY A 307 -0.81 33.15 -2.53
N LEU A 308 0.30 32.99 -3.26
CA LEU A 308 1.52 32.32 -2.76
C LEU A 308 2.05 32.93 -1.45
N GLU A 309 2.01 34.25 -1.31
CA GLU A 309 2.46 34.95 -0.10
C GLU A 309 1.63 34.55 1.13
N GLN A 310 0.31 34.46 0.98
CA GLN A 310 -0.58 34.02 2.05
C GLN A 310 -0.35 32.53 2.37
N ILE A 311 -0.12 31.68 1.37
CA ILE A 311 0.22 30.26 1.59
C ILE A 311 1.51 30.13 2.41
N ILE A 312 2.55 30.88 2.05
CA ILE A 312 3.84 30.89 2.78
C ILE A 312 3.64 31.36 4.23
N LYS A 313 2.84 32.41 4.42
CA LYS A 313 2.55 32.91 5.77
C LYS A 313 1.79 31.87 6.60
N VAL A 314 0.71 31.30 6.04
CA VAL A 314 -0.15 30.34 6.74
C VAL A 314 0.57 29.01 7.01
N SER A 315 1.45 28.55 6.12
CA SER A 315 2.16 27.27 6.29
C SER A 315 2.99 27.22 7.57
N THR A 316 3.63 28.33 7.93
CA THR A 316 4.39 28.46 9.19
C THR A 316 3.49 28.47 10.44
N LEU A 317 2.19 28.72 10.29
CA LEU A 317 1.23 28.89 11.37
C LEU A 317 0.31 27.68 11.59
N ILE A 318 0.37 26.64 10.75
CA ILE A 318 -0.54 25.48 10.82
C ILE A 318 -0.55 24.86 12.23
N LYS A 319 0.61 24.67 12.84
CA LYS A 319 0.71 24.12 14.20
C LYS A 319 0.01 25.02 15.24
N LEU A 320 0.21 26.33 15.12
CA LEU A 320 -0.44 27.30 16.00
C LEU A 320 -1.97 27.28 15.83
N TYR A 321 -2.45 27.22 14.58
CA TYR A 321 -3.87 27.11 14.29
C TYR A 321 -4.49 25.83 14.85
N LYS A 322 -3.80 24.68 14.75
CA LYS A 322 -4.25 23.43 15.37
C LYS A 322 -4.38 23.56 16.88
N VAL A 323 -3.37 24.13 17.56
CA VAL A 323 -3.40 24.34 19.01
C VAL A 323 -4.50 25.31 19.42
N ALA A 324 -4.65 26.42 18.71
CA ALA A 324 -5.71 27.39 18.97
C ALA A 324 -7.11 26.77 18.81
N PHE A 325 -7.33 25.97 17.77
CA PHE A 325 -8.58 25.26 17.56
C PHE A 325 -8.84 24.20 18.64
N GLN A 326 -7.83 23.42 19.03
CA GLN A 326 -7.94 22.45 20.12
C GLN A 326 -8.29 23.14 21.45
N ASN A 327 -7.64 24.27 21.75
CA ASN A 327 -7.95 25.07 22.93
C ASN A 327 -9.40 25.58 22.89
N PHE A 328 -9.89 26.05 21.74
CA PHE A 328 -11.28 26.43 21.58
C PHE A 328 -12.22 25.25 21.88
N VAL A 329 -11.99 24.08 21.29
CA VAL A 329 -12.81 22.87 21.54
C VAL A 329 -12.86 22.52 23.03
N LEU A 330 -11.71 22.56 23.71
CA LEU A 330 -11.61 22.28 25.14
C LEU A 330 -12.31 23.34 26.00
N SER A 331 -12.03 24.63 25.75
CA SER A 331 -12.61 25.75 26.50
C SER A 331 -14.14 25.80 26.40
N TYR A 332 -14.70 25.46 25.23
CA TYR A 332 -16.15 25.42 25.03
C TYR A 332 -16.79 24.08 25.42
N HIS A 333 -16.05 23.19 26.09
CA HIS A 333 -16.55 21.89 26.55
C HIS A 333 -17.21 21.07 25.44
N LEU A 334 -16.73 21.23 24.19
CA LEU A 334 -17.16 20.42 23.04
C LEU A 334 -16.57 18.99 23.09
N VAL A 335 -16.09 18.57 24.25
CA VAL A 335 -15.31 17.36 24.57
C VAL A 335 -16.10 16.06 24.33
N GLY A 336 -17.43 16.13 24.21
CA GLY A 336 -18.29 14.99 23.88
C GLY A 336 -18.33 14.61 22.40
N ARG A 337 -17.69 15.39 21.51
CA ARG A 337 -17.50 15.03 20.10
C ARG A 337 -16.15 14.36 19.94
N THR A 338 -16.09 13.06 20.18
CA THR A 338 -14.92 12.28 19.78
C THR A 338 -14.83 12.30 18.26
N THR A 339 -13.84 13.00 17.69
CA THR A 339 -13.41 12.76 16.30
C THR A 339 -12.77 11.38 16.13
N LYS A 340 -12.48 10.72 17.26
CA LYS A 340 -11.96 9.36 17.36
C LYS A 340 -13.13 8.39 17.27
N HIS A 341 -13.45 7.97 16.06
CA HIS A 341 -14.18 6.72 15.91
C HIS A 341 -13.24 5.59 16.35
N GLY A 342 -13.67 4.80 17.34
CA GLY A 342 -12.99 3.54 17.65
C GLY A 342 -12.95 2.67 16.40
N ALA A 343 -11.90 1.85 16.25
CA ALA A 343 -11.85 0.89 15.17
C ALA A 343 -13.14 0.04 15.21
N PRO A 344 -13.82 -0.16 14.06
CA PRO A 344 -15.04 -0.95 14.03
C PRO A 344 -14.73 -2.38 14.51
N ASP A 345 -15.61 -2.96 15.33
CA ASP A 345 -15.51 -4.36 15.66
C ASP A 345 -15.90 -5.19 14.43
N MET A 346 -14.89 -5.80 13.81
CA MET A 346 -15.05 -6.57 12.58
C MET A 346 -15.35 -8.05 12.84
N THR A 347 -15.52 -8.49 14.09
CA THR A 347 -15.65 -9.91 14.45
C THR A 347 -16.80 -10.60 13.73
N GLU A 348 -18.03 -10.08 13.86
CA GLU A 348 -19.22 -10.67 13.21
C GLU A 348 -19.12 -10.62 11.68
N THR A 349 -18.60 -9.51 11.15
CA THR A 349 -18.41 -9.31 9.71
C THR A 349 -17.43 -10.34 9.13
N LEU A 350 -16.28 -10.55 9.79
CA LEU A 350 -15.30 -11.53 9.37
C LEU A 350 -15.82 -12.95 9.55
N ASP A 351 -16.54 -13.27 10.63
CA ASP A 351 -17.14 -14.60 10.80
C ASP A 351 -18.20 -14.90 9.74
N ARG A 352 -18.97 -13.90 9.32
CA ARG A 352 -19.88 -14.04 8.17
C ARG A 352 -19.11 -14.27 6.88
N LEU A 353 -18.06 -13.49 6.61
CA LEU A 353 -17.22 -13.63 5.42
C LEU A 353 -16.61 -15.04 5.34
N ARG A 354 -16.01 -15.50 6.44
CA ARG A 354 -15.40 -16.83 6.59
C ARG A 354 -16.39 -17.97 6.33
N ARG A 355 -17.64 -17.86 6.81
CA ARG A 355 -18.70 -18.84 6.51
C ARG A 355 -18.99 -18.93 5.02
N VAL A 356 -19.06 -17.79 4.32
CA VAL A 356 -19.27 -17.76 2.86
C VAL A 356 -18.07 -18.34 2.13
N MET A 357 -16.85 -18.00 2.52
CA MET A 357 -15.61 -18.56 1.95
C MET A 357 -15.54 -20.08 2.08
N ARG A 358 -15.95 -20.64 3.23
CA ARG A 358 -16.06 -22.09 3.42
C ARG A 358 -17.10 -22.73 2.51
N ALA A 359 -18.29 -22.12 2.40
CA ALA A 359 -19.34 -22.62 1.53
C ALA A 359 -18.91 -22.61 0.05
N ASP A 360 -18.09 -21.63 -0.34
CA ASP A 360 -17.54 -21.51 -1.68
C ASP A 360 -16.36 -22.47 -1.96
N GLY A 361 -15.81 -23.12 -0.92
CA GLY A 361 -14.72 -24.09 -1.07
C GLY A 361 -13.45 -23.52 -1.72
N ILE A 362 -13.15 -22.24 -1.51
CA ILE A 362 -12.06 -21.53 -2.22
C ILE A 362 -10.65 -21.98 -1.82
N LEU A 363 -10.51 -22.57 -0.64
CA LEU A 363 -9.24 -23.10 -0.13
C LEU A 363 -9.08 -24.60 -0.39
N ASP A 364 -10.12 -25.27 -0.89
CA ASP A 364 -10.10 -26.69 -1.23
C ASP A 364 -9.77 -26.84 -2.71
N HIS A 365 -8.74 -27.64 -3.02
CA HIS A 365 -8.40 -27.94 -4.40
C HIS A 365 -9.47 -28.83 -5.03
N GLN A 366 -10.04 -28.37 -6.15
CA GLN A 366 -11.06 -29.07 -6.92
C GLN A 366 -10.63 -29.07 -8.39
N PRO A 367 -10.13 -30.21 -8.92
CA PRO A 367 -9.67 -30.32 -10.29
C PRO A 367 -10.75 -29.95 -11.31
N GLY A 368 -10.38 -29.21 -12.35
CA GLY A 368 -11.25 -28.78 -13.44
C GLY A 368 -12.11 -27.56 -13.14
N ARG A 369 -11.94 -26.90 -11.99
CA ARG A 369 -12.64 -25.63 -11.70
C ARG A 369 -12.11 -24.49 -12.57
N SER A 370 -12.93 -24.02 -13.50
CA SER A 370 -12.64 -22.86 -14.34
C SER A 370 -13.17 -21.54 -13.76
N SER A 371 -12.56 -20.42 -14.16
CA SER A 371 -13.14 -19.07 -13.99
C SER A 371 -13.12 -18.32 -15.31
N LYS A 372 -14.07 -17.39 -15.52
CA LYS A 372 -14.10 -16.51 -16.70
C LYS A 372 -12.91 -15.55 -16.76
N TYR A 373 -12.23 -15.34 -15.63
CA TYR A 373 -11.08 -14.46 -15.55
C TYR A 373 -9.98 -15.13 -14.73
N GLU A 374 -8.83 -15.36 -15.36
CA GLU A 374 -7.61 -15.79 -14.68
C GLU A 374 -6.77 -14.55 -14.36
N VAL A 375 -6.51 -14.33 -13.08
CA VAL A 375 -5.65 -13.24 -12.62
C VAL A 375 -4.23 -13.51 -13.15
N PRO A 376 -3.57 -12.54 -13.80
CA PRO A 376 -2.19 -12.75 -14.23
C PRO A 376 -1.28 -12.93 -13.00
N ASP A 377 -0.28 -13.80 -13.12
CA ASP A 377 0.83 -13.82 -12.17
C ASP A 377 1.64 -12.54 -12.36
N ALA A 378 1.27 -11.50 -11.61
CA ALA A 378 1.80 -10.16 -11.79
C ALA A 378 3.31 -10.10 -11.49
N MET A 379 3.79 -10.98 -10.62
CA MET A 379 5.21 -11.11 -10.31
C MET A 379 5.97 -11.62 -11.53
N ALA A 380 5.56 -12.77 -12.08
CA ALA A 380 6.21 -13.37 -13.24
C ALA A 380 6.09 -12.50 -14.51
N VAL A 381 4.89 -11.93 -14.74
CA VAL A 381 4.64 -11.01 -15.86
C VAL A 381 5.53 -9.77 -15.76
N GLY A 382 5.59 -9.14 -14.57
CA GLY A 382 6.44 -7.99 -14.34
C GLY A 382 7.92 -8.32 -14.54
N GLN A 383 8.41 -9.40 -13.94
CA GLN A 383 9.80 -9.85 -14.12
C GLN A 383 10.14 -10.06 -15.60
N HIS A 384 9.25 -10.72 -16.36
CA HIS A 384 9.43 -10.90 -17.79
C HIS A 384 9.51 -9.56 -18.55
N MET A 385 8.67 -8.58 -18.21
CA MET A 385 8.74 -7.24 -18.80
C MET A 385 10.08 -6.55 -18.53
N PHE A 386 10.64 -6.69 -17.33
CA PHE A 386 11.95 -6.15 -16.99
C PHE A 386 13.07 -6.84 -17.76
N MET A 387 13.08 -8.18 -17.79
CA MET A 387 14.12 -8.96 -18.48
C MET A 387 14.12 -8.75 -20.00
N THR A 388 12.97 -8.44 -20.61
CA THR A 388 12.83 -8.21 -22.04
C THR A 388 12.96 -6.74 -22.45
N GLY A 389 13.23 -5.84 -21.49
CA GLY A 389 13.29 -4.39 -21.74
C GLY A 389 11.94 -3.74 -22.05
N ARG A 390 10.85 -4.51 -22.05
CA ARG A 390 9.48 -4.02 -22.31
C ARG A 390 8.96 -3.12 -21.19
N ALA A 391 9.51 -3.24 -19.98
CA ALA A 391 9.18 -2.35 -18.86
C ALA A 391 9.50 -0.87 -19.17
N GLY A 392 10.56 -0.59 -19.94
CA GLY A 392 10.99 0.78 -20.28
C GLY A 392 10.21 1.42 -21.43
N GLY A 393 9.49 0.64 -22.25
CA GLY A 393 8.67 1.16 -23.35
C GLY A 393 7.26 1.59 -22.93
N LEU A 394 6.94 1.53 -21.63
CA LEU A 394 5.59 1.73 -21.10
C LEU A 394 5.34 3.15 -20.56
N GLU A 395 6.33 4.06 -20.64
CA GLU A 395 6.17 5.48 -20.29
C GLU A 395 5.29 6.25 -21.30
N GLU A 396 5.04 5.70 -22.49
CA GLU A 396 4.27 6.35 -23.57
C GLU A 396 2.74 6.27 -23.41
N GLU A 397 2.20 5.41 -22.53
CA GLU A 397 0.77 5.44 -22.21
C GLU A 397 0.49 6.61 -21.25
N HIS A 398 -0.23 7.62 -21.74
CA HIS A 398 -0.73 8.75 -20.93
C HIS A 398 -1.63 8.24 -19.79
N GLU A 399 -1.01 7.91 -18.64
CA GLU A 399 -1.73 7.67 -17.40
C GLU A 399 -2.17 9.03 -16.85
N THR A 400 -3.41 9.45 -17.14
CA THR A 400 -4.08 10.51 -16.37
C THR A 400 -4.37 9.96 -14.97
N GLU A 401 -3.44 10.17 -14.04
CA GLU A 401 -3.65 9.86 -12.64
C GLU A 401 -4.55 10.92 -12.00
N THR A 402 -5.80 10.55 -11.74
CA THR A 402 -6.68 11.28 -10.82
C THR A 402 -6.71 10.50 -9.51
N ILE A 403 -5.68 10.66 -8.68
CA ILE A 403 -5.70 10.14 -7.31
C ILE A 403 -6.61 11.06 -6.49
N HIS A 404 -7.82 10.60 -6.17
CA HIS A 404 -8.73 11.32 -5.29
C HIS A 404 -8.34 11.05 -3.83
N ILE A 405 -7.67 12.00 -3.20
CA ILE A 405 -7.42 12.01 -1.76
C ILE A 405 -8.65 12.58 -1.06
N ASP A 406 -9.22 11.84 -0.11
CA ASP A 406 -10.35 12.28 0.72
C ASP A 406 -9.88 12.56 2.15
N PHE A 407 -10.66 13.34 2.92
CA PHE A 407 -10.38 13.57 4.35
C PHE A 407 -10.26 12.25 5.12
N ASP A 408 -11.06 11.27 4.72
CA ASP A 408 -11.07 9.95 5.32
C ASP A 408 -9.75 9.19 5.10
N ASP A 409 -8.92 9.54 4.10
CA ASP A 409 -7.65 8.86 3.85
C ASP A 409 -6.55 9.22 4.87
N PHE A 410 -6.79 10.23 5.74
CA PHE A 410 -5.89 10.60 6.82
C PHE A 410 -6.33 10.01 8.16
N GLU A 411 -5.52 9.09 8.71
CA GLU A 411 -5.65 8.65 10.11
C GLU A 411 -5.14 9.75 11.05
N LEU A 412 -6.00 10.73 11.35
CA LEU A 412 -5.70 11.81 12.31
C LEU A 412 -5.76 11.26 13.75
N GLU A 413 -4.60 11.02 14.35
CA GLU A 413 -4.46 10.59 15.77
C GLU A 413 -4.67 11.70 16.82
#